data_AF-K9QYE6-F1
#
_entry.id   AF-K9QYE6-F1
#
_cell.length_a   1.000
_cell.length_b   1.000
_cell.length_c   1.000
_cell.angle_alpha   90.00
_cell.angle_beta   90.00
_cell.angle_gamma   90.00
#
_symmetry.space_group_name_H-M   'P 1'
#
loop_
_entity.id
_entity.type
_entity.pdbx_description
1 polymer ?
#
loop_
_entity_poly.entity_id
_entity_poly.type
_entity_poly.pdbx_seq_one_letter_code
_entity_poly.pdbx_strand_id
1 'polypeptide(L)'
;MVTNKFEHTLAAIELNAARKLNWDYEKFKNCFNFTVNQEAIEISPNKNTLKESDLQTLKQALLDYGFQYKKTVNDSILVFEQDVELR
;
A
#
# COMPACT_ATOMS: atom_id res chain seq x y z
N MET A 1 18.23 1.14 14.37
CA MET A 1 17.56 -0.09 13.94
C MET A 1 16.08 0.21 13.71
N VAL A 2 15.71 0.73 12.53
CA VAL A 2 14.33 1.20 12.22
C VAL A 2 13.73 0.44 11.02
N THR A 3 14.58 -0.14 10.17
CA THR A 3 14.19 -0.90 8.97
C THR A 3 13.31 -2.12 9.29
N ASN A 4 13.61 -2.84 10.38
CA ASN A 4 12.87 -4.07 10.74
C ASN A 4 11.39 -3.84 11.07
N LYS A 5 10.97 -2.65 11.53
CA LYS A 5 9.53 -2.42 11.79
C LYS A 5 8.75 -2.20 10.50
N PHE A 6 9.35 -1.55 9.51
CA PHE A 6 8.66 -1.16 8.28
C PHE A 6 8.37 -2.35 7.37
N GLU A 7 9.30 -3.30 7.24
CA GLU A 7 9.10 -4.51 6.43
C GLU A 7 7.99 -5.41 6.99
N HIS A 8 7.93 -5.55 8.32
CA HIS A 8 6.85 -6.27 8.99
C HIS A 8 5.48 -5.58 8.81
N THR A 9 5.47 -4.24 8.88
CA THR A 9 4.25 -3.46 8.63
C THR A 9 3.79 -3.56 7.18
N LEU A 10 4.71 -3.53 6.21
CA LEU A 10 4.37 -3.70 4.80
C LEU A 10 3.73 -5.08 4.55
N ALA A 11 4.35 -6.16 5.01
CA ALA A 11 3.81 -7.50 4.82
C ALA A 11 2.40 -7.65 5.42
N ALA A 12 2.14 -7.02 6.58
CA ALA A 12 0.83 -7.00 7.20
C ALA A 12 -0.21 -6.20 6.38
N ILE A 13 0.19 -5.05 5.82
CA ILE A 13 -0.64 -4.24 4.92
C ILE A 13 -0.97 -5.02 3.65
N GLU A 14 0.04 -5.60 3.00
CA GLU A 14 -0.12 -6.40 1.77
C GLU A 14 -1.11 -7.55 2.01
N LEU A 15 -0.96 -8.27 3.12
CA LEU A 15 -1.81 -9.39 3.47
C LEU A 15 -3.24 -8.96 3.83
N ASN A 16 -3.41 -7.83 4.53
CA ASN A 16 -4.72 -7.27 4.83
C ASN A 16 -5.43 -6.78 3.56
N ALA A 17 -4.71 -6.08 2.69
CA ALA A 17 -5.23 -5.59 1.42
C ALA A 17 -5.64 -6.75 0.50
N ALA A 18 -4.79 -7.78 0.37
CA ALA A 18 -5.13 -9.00 -0.38
C ALA A 18 -6.39 -9.67 0.16
N ARG A 19 -6.54 -9.76 1.49
CA ARG A 19 -7.75 -10.30 2.14
C ARG A 19 -8.99 -9.45 1.85
N LYS A 20 -8.91 -8.12 1.98
CA LYS A 20 -10.04 -7.23 1.70
C LYS A 20 -10.46 -7.25 0.23
N LEU A 21 -9.49 -7.41 -0.67
CA LEU A 21 -9.72 -7.56 -2.11
C LEU A 21 -10.20 -8.96 -2.50
N ASN A 22 -10.17 -9.92 -1.56
CA ASN A 22 -10.42 -11.34 -1.81
C ASN A 22 -9.54 -11.88 -2.96
N TRP A 23 -8.27 -11.47 -2.98
CA TRP A 23 -7.28 -11.88 -3.98
C TRP A 23 -6.24 -12.80 -3.34
N ASP A 24 -5.76 -13.77 -4.13
CA ASP A 24 -4.55 -14.50 -3.80
C ASP A 24 -3.36 -13.55 -3.66
N TYR A 25 -2.49 -13.83 -2.69
CA TYR A 25 -1.32 -12.99 -2.41
C TYR A 25 -0.41 -12.85 -3.64
N GLU A 26 -0.25 -13.91 -4.44
CA GLU A 26 0.51 -13.86 -5.69
C GLU A 26 -0.14 -12.93 -6.74
N LYS A 27 -1.47 -12.98 -6.87
CA LYS A 27 -2.21 -12.08 -7.76
C LYS A 27 -2.07 -10.64 -7.30
N PHE A 28 -2.12 -10.41 -5.99
CA PHE A 28 -1.92 -9.10 -5.38
C PHE A 28 -0.52 -8.55 -5.65
N LYS A 29 0.54 -9.32 -5.40
CA LYS A 29 1.94 -8.90 -5.66
C LYS A 29 2.24 -8.68 -7.14
N ASN A 30 1.59 -9.41 -8.04
CA ASN A 30 1.70 -9.16 -9.49
C ASN A 30 0.95 -7.89 -9.93
N CYS A 31 -0.08 -7.49 -9.19
CA CYS A 31 -0.92 -6.35 -9.53
C CYS A 31 -0.44 -5.04 -8.88
N PHE A 32 0.19 -5.11 -7.70
CA PHE A 32 0.71 -3.95 -6.98
C PHE A 32 2.18 -4.16 -6.65
N ASN A 33 3.02 -3.27 -7.17
CA ASN A 33 4.42 -3.18 -6.75
C ASN A 33 4.54 -2.19 -5.61
N PHE A 34 5.08 -2.67 -4.48
CA PHE A 34 5.32 -1.86 -3.29
C PHE A 34 6.80 -1.51 -3.21
N THR A 35 7.09 -0.23 -3.07
CA THR A 35 8.42 0.30 -2.79
C THR A 35 8.35 1.05 -1.48
N VAL A 36 9.11 0.60 -0.49
CA VAL A 36 9.18 1.27 0.81
C VAL A 36 10.39 2.20 0.82
N ASN A 37 10.12 3.48 1.08
CA ASN A 37 11.11 4.50 1.37
C ASN A 37 11.14 4.77 2.89
N GLN A 38 12.11 5.57 3.36
CA GLN A 38 12.33 5.81 4.80
C GLN A 38 11.08 6.27 5.58
N GLU A 39 10.13 6.95 4.92
CA GLU A 39 8.95 7.56 5.56
C GLU A 39 7.64 7.30 4.79
N ALA A 40 7.72 6.62 3.64
CA ALA A 40 6.59 6.47 2.72
C ALA A 40 6.57 5.10 2.04
N ILE A 41 5.38 4.62 1.71
CA ILE A 41 5.12 3.47 0.86
C ILE A 41 4.62 3.98 -0.49
N GLU A 42 5.38 3.69 -1.53
CA GLU A 42 4.99 3.92 -2.90
C GLU A 42 4.38 2.65 -3.47
N ILE A 43 3.22 2.79 -4.09
CA ILE A 43 2.48 1.68 -4.66
C ILE A 43 2.26 1.96 -6.13
N SER A 44 2.82 1.10 -6.96
CA SER A 44 2.65 1.12 -8.41
C SER A 44 1.64 0.05 -8.82
N PRO A 45 0.34 0.39 -8.94
CA PRO A 45 -0.66 -0.51 -9.49
C PRO A 45 -0.41 -0.77 -10.98
N ASN A 46 -0.52 -2.04 -11.37
CA ASN A 46 -0.55 -2.45 -12.76
C ASN A 46 -1.95 -2.18 -13.33
N LYS A 47 -2.07 -1.03 -13.99
CA LYS A 47 -3.32 -0.47 -14.52
C LYS A 47 -4.09 -1.39 -15.47
N ASN A 48 -3.44 -2.39 -16.06
CA ASN A 48 -4.11 -3.33 -16.96
C ASN A 48 -5.11 -4.26 -16.26
N THR A 49 -5.00 -4.42 -14.94
CA THR A 49 -5.79 -5.40 -14.17
C THR A 49 -6.58 -4.78 -13.02
N LEU A 50 -6.38 -3.49 -12.75
CA LEU A 50 -6.90 -2.84 -11.55
C LEU A 50 -8.24 -2.15 -11.80
N LYS A 51 -9.24 -2.42 -10.95
CA LYS A 51 -10.46 -1.62 -10.91
C LYS A 51 -10.30 -0.48 -9.91
N GLU A 52 -11.05 0.61 -10.13
CA GLU A 52 -11.07 1.73 -9.18
C GLU A 52 -11.52 1.31 -7.78
N SER A 53 -12.45 0.35 -7.68
CA SER A 53 -12.88 -0.25 -6.41
C SER A 53 -11.75 -0.95 -5.66
N ASP A 54 -10.83 -1.58 -6.39
CA ASP A 54 -9.69 -2.28 -5.79
C ASP A 54 -8.70 -1.26 -5.21
N LEU A 55 -8.50 -0.16 -5.93
CA LEU A 55 -7.69 0.97 -5.47
C LEU A 55 -8.24 1.59 -4.18
N GLN A 56 -9.57 1.76 -4.08
CA GLN A 56 -10.22 2.29 -2.88
C GLN A 56 -10.07 1.33 -1.70
N THR A 57 -10.19 0.03 -1.94
CA THR A 57 -10.00 -1.00 -0.91
C THR A 57 -8.56 -1.00 -0.39
N LEU A 58 -7.57 -0.87 -1.28
CA LEU A 58 -6.17 -0.73 -0.90
C LEU A 58 -5.93 0.53 -0.06
N LYS A 59 -6.47 1.68 -0.47
CA LYS A 59 -6.38 2.94 0.29
C LYS A 59 -6.93 2.79 1.72
N GLN A 60 -8.09 2.16 1.86
CA GLN A 60 -8.68 1.87 3.17
C GLN A 60 -7.80 0.93 4.01
N ALA A 61 -7.25 -0.13 3.39
CA ALA A 61 -6.34 -1.04 4.08
C ALA A 61 -5.09 -0.32 4.60
N LEU A 62 -4.53 0.63 3.84
CA LEU A 62 -3.38 1.44 4.26
C LEU A 62 -3.76 2.39 5.42
N LEU A 63 -4.93 3.03 5.32
CA LEU A 63 -5.48 3.89 6.38
C LEU A 63 -5.64 3.15 7.72
N ASP A 64 -6.10 1.90 7.71
CA ASP A 64 -6.21 1.06 8.92
C ASP A 64 -4.86 0.86 9.65
N TYR A 65 -3.74 0.94 8.92
CA TYR A 65 -2.38 0.84 9.48
C TYR A 65 -1.73 2.20 9.74
N GLY A 66 -2.48 3.31 9.60
CA GLY A 66 -1.97 4.67 9.81
C GLY A 66 -1.20 5.24 8.62
N PHE A 67 -1.34 4.67 7.43
CA PHE A 67 -0.79 5.24 6.19
C PHE A 67 -1.85 6.08 5.47
N GLN A 68 -1.55 7.35 5.27
CA GLN A 68 -2.43 8.26 4.54
C GLN A 68 -1.92 8.48 3.11
N TYR A 69 -2.84 8.52 2.16
CA TYR A 69 -2.53 8.87 0.78
C TYR A 69 -2.04 10.32 0.72
N LYS A 70 -0.82 10.53 0.22
CA LYS A 70 -0.22 11.84 0.10
C LYS A 70 -0.40 12.45 -1.28
N LYS A 71 0.04 11.72 -2.31
CA LYS A 71 0.06 12.21 -3.69
C LYS A 71 0.20 11.05 -4.68
N THR A 72 -0.10 11.33 -5.94
CA THR A 72 0.21 10.43 -7.06
C THR A 72 1.39 11.02 -7.84
N VAL A 73 2.41 10.21 -8.12
CA VAL A 73 3.57 10.55 -8.94
C VAL A 73 3.43 9.87 -10.30
N ASN A 74 3.73 10.60 -11.39
CA ASN A 74 3.67 10.10 -12.77
C ASN A 74 2.31 9.46 -13.15
N ASP A 75 1.22 9.98 -12.58
CA ASP A 75 -0.16 9.48 -12.72
C ASP A 75 -0.35 7.98 -12.43
N SER A 76 0.66 7.32 -11.85
CA SER A 76 0.72 5.85 -11.81
C SER A 76 1.25 5.30 -10.49
N ILE A 77 1.99 6.11 -9.71
CA ILE A 77 2.57 5.70 -8.44
C ILE A 77 1.84 6.42 -7.32
N LEU A 78 1.13 5.68 -6.48
CA LEU A 78 0.46 6.22 -5.31
C LEU A 78 1.45 6.27 -4.14
N VAL A 79 1.65 7.44 -3.56
CA VAL A 79 2.54 7.63 -2.41
C VAL A 79 1.70 7.75 -1.15
N PHE A 80 1.98 6.89 -0.17
CA PHE A 80 1.37 6.88 1.14
C PHE A 80 2.42 7.16 2.20
N GLU A 81 2.19 8.13 3.07
CA GLU A 81 3.09 8.43 4.18
C GLU A 81 2.51 7.86 5.46
N GLN A 82 3.36 7.36 6.35
CA GLN A 82 2.90 6.98 7.69
C GLN A 82 2.59 8.27 8.43
N ASP A 83 1.31 8.52 8.71
CA ASP A 83 0.91 9.67 9.49
C ASP A 83 1.16 9.34 10.96
N VAL A 84 2.37 9.64 11.41
CA VAL A 84 2.76 9.49 12.81
C VAL A 84 2.34 10.75 13.58
N GLU A 85 1.06 11.11 13.57
CA GLU A 85 0.53 11.97 14.63
C GLU A 85 0.43 11.17 15.94
N LEU A 86 1.60 10.82 16.49
CA LEU A 86 1.77 10.66 17.94
C LEU A 86 1.73 12.07 18.52
N ARG A 87 0.52 12.58 18.80
CA ARG A 87 0.33 13.65 19.77
C ARG A 87 0.35 13.08 21.19
#